data_AF-A0A432ZZR1-F1
#
_entry.id   AF-A0A432ZZR1-F1
#
_cell.length_a   1.000
_cell.length_b   1.000
_cell.length_c   1.000
_cell.angle_alpha   90.00
_cell.angle_beta   90.00
_cell.angle_gamma   90.00
#
_symmetry.space_group_name_H-M   'P 1'
#
loop_
_entity.id
_entity.type
_entity.pdbx_description
1 polymer ?
#
loop_
_entity_poly.entity_id
_entity_poly.type
_entity_poly.pdbx_seq_one_letter_code
_entity_poly.pdbx_strand_id
1 'polypeptide(L)'
;KKKNSCCLIFSYLDLQGTPLDVIKKTFKIRSLIYHPDKAPDDKRAEYMTIFVDISKAYKVLTDEDTRKNYEEYGHPDGKQAFSMGIALPKWVVEGSNAIWVMSVYALIFGAGLPYFIARWWYSSRRYTKDKILNETMANYFRELKESSTIKNLIDILSTSVEFRDEVEYRPSDAKSLQPVTASIKEELESRFSDRFEKSKKYTAPYCHKACVLIYAQLLRVDVPDGHLLRGVFECWGLGQYPIWIFGTDFSRRSCGVREPIILNCDCVLSNPDKYVIVRKSIHLLNGMLQISLTRQWLGVSLLIMELSQQLVQAIYHKESALMQLPHLTPDILRQYYRQKRRHMRSIAQLMDLPEQDRKQLLKSLSSSQYLDVLEVAKKYPQLEVAKAKFRVAGDKIVTPGSIITFVLKLRAAQPGTAKANDVADKENVDPDNEEPVVGEAKEEEEEEEEEALDAVDTLLGGKKAEDEEPTEKSHDAHAPYFPG
;
A
#
# COMPACT_ATOMS: atom_id res chain seq x y z
N LYS A 1 11.26 33.75 38.77
CA LYS A 1 10.03 34.59 38.71
C LYS A 1 9.64 35.27 40.04
N LYS A 2 10.01 34.76 41.23
CA LYS A 2 9.67 35.41 42.53
C LYS A 2 10.35 36.75 42.83
N LYS A 3 11.50 37.07 42.21
CA LYS A 3 12.20 38.37 42.40
C LYS A 3 11.47 39.58 41.78
N ASN A 4 10.52 39.37 40.86
CA ASN A 4 9.89 40.48 40.13
C ASN A 4 8.70 41.09 40.88
N SER A 5 8.04 40.35 41.78
CA SER A 5 6.94 40.91 42.59
C SER A 5 7.47 41.92 43.60
N CYS A 6 8.64 41.64 44.21
CA CYS A 6 9.31 42.53 45.15
C CYS A 6 9.70 43.89 44.53
N CYS A 7 9.77 44.01 43.20
CA CYS A 7 10.06 45.30 42.56
C CYS A 7 8.82 46.18 42.38
N LEU A 8 7.63 45.62 42.12
CA LEU A 8 6.46 46.45 41.76
C LEU A 8 5.90 47.23 42.95
N ILE A 9 5.72 46.57 44.10
CA ILE A 9 5.20 47.21 45.32
C ILE A 9 6.17 48.26 45.86
N PHE A 10 7.47 48.00 45.74
CA PHE A 10 8.52 48.91 46.21
C PHE A 10 8.83 50.04 45.21
N SER A 11 8.53 49.87 43.92
CA SER A 11 8.71 50.93 42.90
C SER A 11 7.77 52.13 43.07
N TYR A 12 6.57 51.92 43.63
CA TYR A 12 5.61 53.02 43.85
C TYR A 12 6.03 53.96 44.98
N LEU A 13 6.76 53.43 45.97
CA LEU A 13 7.24 54.18 47.13
C LEU A 13 8.75 54.47 47.09
N ASP A 14 9.53 53.78 46.25
CA ASP A 14 10.97 53.98 45.96
C ASP A 14 11.89 53.98 47.20
N LEU A 15 11.59 53.10 48.15
CA LEU A 15 12.15 53.17 49.51
C LEU A 15 12.42 51.76 50.07
N GLN A 16 13.61 51.21 49.80
CA GLN A 16 14.17 50.12 50.59
C GLN A 16 15.18 50.69 51.60
N GLY A 17 14.99 50.40 52.89
CA GLY A 17 15.95 50.78 53.94
C GLY A 17 15.88 52.23 54.44
N THR A 18 14.78 52.94 54.20
CA THR A 18 14.58 54.31 54.70
C THR A 18 13.84 54.34 56.03
N PRO A 19 14.02 55.40 56.84
CA PRO A 19 13.36 55.51 58.14
C PRO A 19 11.83 55.63 57.99
N LEU A 20 11.10 55.10 58.97
CA LEU A 20 9.62 55.02 58.99
C LEU A 20 8.92 56.38 58.76
N ASP A 21 9.55 57.48 59.18
CA ASP A 21 9.01 58.83 59.00
C ASP A 21 8.92 59.25 57.54
N VAL A 22 9.91 58.84 56.73
CA VAL A 22 9.93 59.10 55.28
C VAL A 22 8.87 58.25 54.59
N ILE A 23 8.70 56.99 55.00
CA ILE A 23 7.68 56.08 54.45
C ILE A 23 6.27 56.63 54.68
N LYS A 24 5.97 57.09 55.90
CA LYS A 24 4.68 57.73 56.25
C LYS A 24 4.43 59.01 55.44
N LYS A 25 5.46 59.84 55.27
CA LYS A 25 5.37 61.08 54.49
C LYS A 25 5.09 60.81 53.01
N THR A 26 5.82 59.87 52.41
CA THR A 26 5.66 59.48 51.00
C THR A 26 4.30 58.80 50.76
N PHE A 27 3.86 57.94 51.67
CA PHE A 27 2.51 57.36 51.64
C PHE A 27 1.44 58.44 51.66
N LYS A 28 1.55 59.44 52.54
CA LYS A 28 0.59 60.55 52.62
C LYS A 28 0.53 61.35 51.32
N ILE A 29 1.67 61.63 50.70
CA ILE A 29 1.74 62.36 49.42
C ILE A 29 1.13 61.54 48.28
N ARG A 30 1.54 60.27 48.14
CA ARG A 30 1.08 59.39 47.05
C ARG A 30 -0.40 59.03 47.17
N SER A 31 -0.89 58.74 48.38
CA SER A 31 -2.31 58.48 48.62
C SER A 31 -3.19 59.70 48.36
N LEU A 32 -2.68 60.92 48.58
CA LEU A 32 -3.36 62.16 48.24
C LEU A 32 -3.41 62.46 46.74
N ILE A 33 -2.41 62.00 45.97
CA ILE A 33 -2.37 62.14 44.51
C ILE A 33 -3.31 61.11 43.87
N TYR A 34 -3.22 59.85 44.30
CA TYR A 34 -4.00 58.74 43.74
C TYR A 34 -5.29 58.44 44.54
N HIS A 35 -5.84 59.42 45.24
CA HIS A 35 -7.10 59.22 45.98
C HIS A 35 -8.25 58.99 44.99
N PRO A 36 -9.17 58.02 45.24
CA PRO A 36 -10.27 57.71 44.32
C PRO A 36 -11.20 58.90 44.02
N ASP A 37 -11.29 59.87 44.93
CA ASP A 37 -12.14 61.07 44.77
C ASP A 37 -11.49 62.20 43.94
N LYS A 38 -10.17 62.13 43.69
CA LYS A 38 -9.47 63.11 42.84
C LYS A 38 -9.21 62.62 41.43
N ALA A 39 -9.69 61.42 41.11
CA ALA A 39 -9.51 60.81 39.81
C ALA A 39 -10.45 61.45 38.77
N PRO A 40 -9.98 61.74 37.55
CA PRO A 40 -10.87 62.06 36.43
C PRO A 40 -11.74 60.84 36.09
N ASP A 41 -12.97 61.07 35.62
CA ASP A 41 -14.01 60.03 35.45
C ASP A 41 -13.52 58.83 34.62
N ASP A 42 -12.72 59.06 33.59
CA ASP A 42 -12.17 58.02 32.70
C ASP A 42 -11.12 57.11 33.37
N LYS A 43 -10.46 57.57 34.45
CA LYS A 43 -9.32 56.86 35.09
C LYS A 43 -9.60 56.44 36.53
N ARG A 44 -10.84 56.54 36.97
CA ARG A 44 -11.23 56.21 38.34
C ARG A 44 -10.88 54.77 38.73
N ALA A 45 -11.04 53.82 37.81
CA ALA A 45 -10.67 52.42 38.02
C ALA A 45 -9.15 52.25 38.21
N GLU A 46 -8.34 52.95 37.43
CA GLU A 46 -6.87 52.93 37.54
C GLU A 46 -6.39 53.56 38.86
N TYR A 47 -6.99 54.69 39.27
CA TYR A 47 -6.65 55.33 40.54
C TYR A 47 -7.01 54.43 41.72
N MET A 48 -8.13 53.71 41.65
CA MET A 48 -8.56 52.77 42.68
C MET A 48 -7.58 51.60 42.83
N THR A 49 -7.12 50.99 41.73
CA THR A 49 -6.15 49.89 41.79
C THR A 49 -4.81 50.36 42.35
N ILE A 50 -4.31 51.51 41.87
CA ILE A 50 -3.06 52.11 42.35
C ILE A 50 -3.16 52.46 43.85
N PHE A 51 -4.29 53.02 44.30
CA PHE A 51 -4.49 53.33 45.72
C PHE A 51 -4.48 52.09 46.61
N VAL A 52 -5.14 51.01 46.17
CA VAL A 52 -5.14 49.72 46.87
C VAL A 52 -3.72 49.16 46.94
N ASP A 53 -2.95 49.24 45.87
CA ASP A 53 -1.57 48.77 45.84
C ASP A 53 -0.63 49.61 46.71
N ILE A 54 -0.79 50.95 46.72
CA ILE A 54 -0.06 51.85 47.64
C ILE A 54 -0.39 51.51 49.10
N SER A 55 -1.65 51.22 49.40
CA SER A 55 -2.09 50.85 50.76
C SER A 55 -1.53 49.50 51.19
N LYS A 56 -1.48 48.53 50.28
CA LYS A 56 -0.82 47.23 50.49
C LYS A 56 0.68 47.39 50.69
N ALA A 57 1.33 48.24 49.89
CA ALA A 57 2.76 48.53 50.01
C ALA A 57 3.11 49.14 51.36
N TYR A 58 2.31 50.10 51.83
CA TYR A 58 2.50 50.71 53.15
C TYR A 58 2.37 49.69 54.30
N LYS A 59 1.41 48.75 54.21
CA LYS A 59 1.26 47.67 55.20
C LYS A 59 2.50 46.78 55.24
N VAL A 60 2.99 46.34 54.08
CA VAL A 60 4.22 45.52 53.96
C VAL A 60 5.46 46.22 54.52
N LEU A 61 5.56 47.55 54.37
CA LEU A 61 6.69 48.34 54.86
C LEU A 61 6.62 48.70 56.35
N THR A 62 5.42 48.68 56.95
CA THR A 62 5.19 49.10 58.34
C THR A 62 5.16 47.91 59.30
N ASP A 63 4.55 46.79 58.88
CA ASP A 63 4.26 45.65 59.75
C ASP A 63 5.14 44.43 59.38
N GLU A 64 5.90 43.92 60.35
CA GLU A 64 6.83 42.81 60.13
C GLU A 64 6.15 41.48 59.72
N ASP A 65 4.94 41.23 60.20
CA ASP A 65 4.21 40.00 59.88
C ASP A 65 3.75 39.97 58.41
N THR A 66 3.30 41.12 57.91
CA THR A 66 2.91 41.25 56.49
C THR A 66 4.14 41.23 55.58
N ARG A 67 5.28 41.74 56.05
CA ARG A 67 6.58 41.61 55.37
C ARG A 67 7.00 40.15 55.23
N LYS A 68 6.91 39.35 56.30
CA LYS A 68 7.21 37.91 56.26
C LYS A 68 6.28 37.14 55.32
N ASN A 69 4.96 37.40 55.40
CA ASN A 69 3.99 36.81 54.48
C ASN A 69 4.30 37.14 53.02
N TYR A 70 4.74 38.38 52.77
CA TYR A 70 5.14 38.81 51.44
C TYR A 70 6.43 38.13 50.95
N GLU A 71 7.43 37.96 51.81
CA GLU A 71 8.67 37.25 51.50
C GLU A 71 8.42 35.76 51.21
N GLU A 72 7.54 35.12 51.96
CA GLU A 72 7.21 33.70 51.80
C GLU A 72 6.30 33.44 50.58
N TYR A 73 5.21 34.21 50.46
CA TYR A 73 4.10 33.94 49.52
C TYR A 73 4.02 34.91 48.34
N GLY A 74 4.74 36.04 48.39
CA GLY A 74 4.73 37.07 47.34
C GLY A 74 3.49 37.97 47.34
N HIS A 75 2.67 37.93 48.39
CA HIS A 75 1.46 38.75 48.56
C HIS A 75 1.26 39.11 50.05
N PRO A 76 0.83 40.34 50.40
CA PRO A 76 0.71 40.80 51.81
C PRO A 76 -0.23 39.93 52.67
N ASP A 77 -1.26 39.37 52.04
CA ASP A 77 -2.30 38.55 52.70
C ASP A 77 -1.93 37.06 52.83
N GLY A 78 -0.74 36.63 52.38
CA GLY A 78 -0.27 35.24 52.48
C GLY A 78 -0.68 34.33 51.31
N LYS A 79 -0.87 33.03 51.58
CA LYS A 79 -1.16 32.00 50.56
C LYS A 79 -2.49 32.28 49.85
N GLN A 80 -2.43 32.55 48.53
CA GLN A 80 -3.63 32.63 47.70
C GLN A 80 -4.09 31.25 47.24
N ALA A 81 -5.41 31.03 47.17
CA ALA A 81 -6.00 29.81 46.63
C ALA A 81 -5.72 29.70 45.12
N PHE A 82 -5.28 28.53 44.65
CA PHE A 82 -4.97 28.29 43.25
C PHE A 82 -6.27 28.18 42.44
N SER A 83 -6.51 29.11 41.51
CA SER A 83 -7.65 29.02 40.56
C SER A 83 -7.21 28.35 39.27
N MET A 84 -7.64 27.10 39.03
CA MET A 84 -7.46 26.44 37.73
C MET A 84 -8.60 26.82 36.79
N GLY A 85 -8.32 27.71 35.83
CA GLY A 85 -9.26 28.05 34.77
C GLY A 85 -9.14 27.08 33.58
N ILE A 86 -10.26 26.60 33.05
CA ILE A 86 -10.30 25.88 31.78
C ILE A 86 -10.13 26.91 30.64
N ALA A 87 -9.17 26.69 29.75
CA ALA A 87 -8.84 27.62 28.65
C ALA A 87 -9.85 27.61 27.47
N LEU A 88 -11.12 27.27 27.73
CA LEU A 88 -12.17 27.34 26.72
C LEU A 88 -12.68 28.78 26.60
N PRO A 89 -12.95 29.28 25.38
CA PRO A 89 -13.56 30.58 25.18
C PRO A 89 -14.88 30.70 25.96
N LYS A 90 -15.10 31.83 26.64
CA LYS A 90 -16.28 32.05 27.49
C LYS A 90 -17.59 31.84 26.74
N TRP A 91 -17.66 32.21 25.46
CA TRP A 91 -18.86 32.10 24.62
C TRP A 91 -19.36 30.66 24.38
N VAL A 92 -18.50 29.64 24.52
CA VAL A 92 -18.89 28.22 24.37
C VAL A 92 -19.58 27.69 25.63
N VAL A 93 -19.20 28.22 26.80
CA VAL A 93 -19.64 27.75 28.13
C VAL A 93 -20.71 28.68 28.72
N GLU A 94 -20.93 29.85 28.12
CA GLU A 94 -21.96 30.80 28.53
C GLU A 94 -23.36 30.22 28.34
N GLY A 95 -24.22 30.40 29.35
CA GLY A 95 -25.52 29.71 29.45
C GLY A 95 -26.49 29.99 28.30
N SER A 96 -26.31 31.09 27.56
CA SER A 96 -27.11 31.42 26.38
C SER A 96 -26.83 30.50 25.18
N ASN A 97 -25.58 30.06 25.02
CA ASN A 97 -25.14 29.26 23.88
C ASN A 97 -25.02 27.77 24.22
N ALA A 98 -25.01 27.43 25.52
CA ALA A 98 -24.87 26.07 26.01
C ALA A 98 -25.89 25.11 25.38
N ILE A 99 -27.16 25.51 25.24
CA ILE A 99 -28.20 24.67 24.62
C ILE A 99 -27.86 24.38 23.15
N TRP A 100 -27.45 25.39 22.39
CA TRP A 100 -27.07 25.23 20.98
C TRP A 100 -25.85 24.33 20.81
N VAL A 101 -24.82 24.52 21.63
CA VAL A 101 -23.60 23.68 21.62
C VAL A 101 -23.97 22.23 21.93
N MET A 102 -24.81 21.98 22.93
CA MET A 102 -25.26 20.63 23.28
C MET A 102 -26.15 20.01 22.21
N SER A 103 -27.01 20.78 21.54
CA SER A 103 -27.81 20.29 20.42
C SER A 103 -26.97 19.93 19.20
N VAL A 104 -25.97 20.75 18.85
CA VAL A 104 -25.02 20.44 17.77
C VAL A 104 -24.21 19.19 18.13
N TYR A 105 -23.75 19.08 19.37
CA TYR A 105 -23.05 17.88 19.85
C TYR A 105 -23.95 16.64 19.76
N ALA A 106 -25.19 16.72 20.22
CA ALA A 106 -26.16 15.64 20.14
C ALA A 106 -26.47 15.25 18.68
N LEU A 107 -26.52 16.20 17.75
CA LEU A 107 -26.73 15.93 16.32
C LEU A 107 -25.51 15.24 15.71
N ILE A 108 -24.30 15.75 15.97
CA ILE A 108 -23.06 15.17 15.44
C ILE A 108 -22.86 13.75 15.98
N PHE A 109 -23.02 13.54 17.28
CA PHE A 109 -22.79 12.22 17.89
C PHE A 109 -23.99 11.27 17.75
N GLY A 110 -25.22 11.80 17.72
CA GLY A 110 -26.44 10.99 17.62
C GLY A 110 -26.84 10.64 16.19
N ALA A 111 -26.52 11.48 15.21
CA ALA A 111 -26.86 11.24 13.81
C ALA A 111 -25.62 11.17 12.91
N GLY A 112 -24.70 12.14 13.04
CA GLY A 112 -23.50 12.21 12.21
C GLY A 112 -22.61 10.97 12.35
N LEU A 113 -22.20 10.65 13.58
CA LEU A 113 -21.31 9.54 13.87
C LEU A 113 -21.94 8.18 13.47
N PRO A 114 -23.20 7.86 13.83
CA PRO A 114 -23.86 6.65 13.34
C PRO A 114 -23.99 6.60 11.82
N TYR A 115 -24.28 7.73 11.14
CA TYR A 115 -24.36 7.77 9.68
C TYR A 115 -23.02 7.45 9.01
N PHE A 116 -21.92 8.07 9.46
CA PHE A 116 -20.60 7.83 8.88
C PHE A 116 -20.08 6.43 9.18
N ILE A 117 -20.27 5.94 10.41
CA ILE A 117 -19.89 4.57 10.78
C ILE A 117 -20.73 3.57 9.97
N ALA A 118 -22.05 3.77 9.86
CA ALA A 118 -22.90 2.89 9.07
C ALA A 118 -22.48 2.91 7.61
N ARG A 119 -22.29 4.09 7.01
CA ARG A 119 -21.85 4.22 5.62
C ARG A 119 -20.51 3.53 5.38
N TRP A 120 -19.52 3.72 6.26
CA TRP A 120 -18.23 3.05 6.17
C TRP A 120 -18.35 1.54 6.34
N TRP A 121 -19.09 1.08 7.35
CA TRP A 121 -19.32 -0.35 7.63
C TRP A 121 -20.00 -1.06 6.47
N TYR A 122 -21.09 -0.51 5.94
CA TYR A 122 -21.78 -1.07 4.77
C TYR A 122 -20.94 -0.99 3.51
N SER A 123 -20.12 0.05 3.34
CA SER A 123 -19.20 0.14 2.21
C SER A 123 -18.08 -0.90 2.33
N SER A 124 -17.52 -1.11 3.52
CA SER A 124 -16.43 -2.06 3.75
C SER A 124 -16.91 -3.51 3.66
N ARG A 125 -18.14 -3.82 4.12
CA ARG A 125 -18.71 -5.18 4.07
C ARG A 125 -19.05 -5.69 2.68
N ARG A 126 -19.04 -4.84 1.65
CA ARG A 126 -19.33 -5.25 0.27
C ARG A 126 -18.12 -5.87 -0.44
N TYR A 127 -16.92 -5.70 0.11
CA TYR A 127 -15.68 -6.17 -0.48
C TYR A 127 -15.09 -7.33 0.33
N THR A 128 -14.38 -8.22 -0.36
CA THR A 128 -13.51 -9.23 0.25
C THR A 128 -12.20 -8.61 0.75
N LYS A 129 -11.38 -9.41 1.46
CA LYS A 129 -10.01 -9.03 1.86
C LYS A 129 -9.19 -8.50 0.68
N ASP A 130 -9.37 -9.09 -0.50
CA ASP A 130 -8.67 -8.72 -1.72
C ASP A 130 -9.35 -7.57 -2.48
N LYS A 131 -10.29 -6.83 -1.88
CA LYS A 131 -11.01 -5.71 -2.53
C LYS A 131 -11.77 -6.09 -3.81
N ILE A 132 -12.37 -7.28 -3.84
CA ILE A 132 -13.28 -7.73 -4.90
C ILE A 132 -14.71 -7.69 -4.35
N LEU A 133 -15.72 -7.36 -5.15
CA LEU A 133 -17.11 -7.35 -4.66
C LEU A 133 -17.55 -8.76 -4.28
N ASN A 134 -18.25 -8.87 -3.15
CA ASN A 134 -18.78 -10.15 -2.66
C ASN A 134 -19.76 -10.80 -3.65
N GLU A 135 -20.53 -10.01 -4.40
CA GLU A 135 -21.45 -10.51 -5.44
C GLU A 135 -20.69 -11.19 -6.59
N THR A 136 -19.59 -10.61 -7.05
CA THR A 136 -18.73 -11.20 -8.08
C THR A 136 -18.08 -12.49 -7.60
N MET A 137 -17.54 -12.48 -6.38
CA MET A 137 -16.96 -13.70 -5.79
C MET A 137 -18.00 -14.81 -5.63
N ALA A 138 -19.24 -14.47 -5.27
CA ALA A 138 -20.34 -15.42 -5.20
C ALA A 138 -20.73 -15.97 -6.59
N ASN A 139 -20.63 -15.17 -7.66
CA ASN A 139 -20.80 -15.64 -9.03
C ASN A 139 -19.68 -16.63 -9.40
N TYR A 140 -18.42 -16.28 -9.14
CA TYR A 140 -17.28 -17.15 -9.43
C TYR A 140 -17.35 -18.47 -8.67
N PHE A 141 -17.71 -18.44 -7.39
CA PHE A 141 -17.82 -19.66 -6.58
C PHE A 141 -18.89 -20.62 -7.11
N ARG A 142 -20.00 -20.11 -7.64
CA ARG A 142 -21.07 -20.92 -8.22
C ARG A 142 -20.72 -21.47 -9.60
N GLU A 143 -19.98 -20.69 -10.39
CA GLU A 143 -19.77 -20.99 -11.82
C GLU A 143 -18.47 -21.74 -12.11
N LEU A 144 -17.43 -21.54 -11.29
CA LEU A 144 -16.14 -22.20 -11.48
C LEU A 144 -16.24 -23.70 -11.21
N LYS A 145 -15.73 -24.51 -12.15
CA LYS A 145 -15.69 -25.97 -12.10
C LYS A 145 -14.27 -26.49 -12.36
N GLU A 146 -13.97 -27.71 -11.93
CA GLU A 146 -12.66 -28.34 -12.16
C GLU A 146 -12.34 -28.56 -13.65
N SER A 147 -13.35 -28.85 -14.47
CA SER A 147 -13.22 -29.02 -15.92
C SER A 147 -13.32 -27.71 -16.72
N SER A 148 -13.15 -26.55 -16.07
CA SER A 148 -13.25 -25.25 -16.75
C SER A 148 -12.09 -25.06 -17.72
N THR A 149 -12.40 -24.71 -18.96
CA THR A 149 -11.42 -24.33 -19.99
C THR A 149 -11.16 -22.81 -19.96
N ILE A 150 -10.08 -22.35 -20.60
CA ILE A 150 -9.74 -20.91 -20.70
C ILE A 150 -10.92 -20.08 -21.25
N LYS A 151 -11.65 -20.61 -22.25
CA LYS A 151 -12.84 -19.94 -22.79
C LYS A 151 -13.93 -19.77 -21.74
N ASN A 152 -14.19 -20.82 -20.96
CA ASN A 152 -15.15 -20.77 -19.86
C ASN A 152 -14.68 -19.78 -18.78
N LEU A 153 -13.38 -19.70 -18.50
CA LEU A 153 -12.83 -18.73 -17.55
C LEU A 153 -13.06 -17.28 -18.02
N ILE A 154 -12.85 -16.99 -19.31
CA ILE A 154 -13.12 -15.66 -19.88
C ILE A 154 -14.62 -15.33 -19.80
N ASP A 155 -15.50 -16.30 -20.08
CA ASP A 155 -16.94 -16.14 -19.94
C ASP A 155 -17.36 -15.85 -18.48
N ILE A 156 -16.83 -16.61 -17.52
CA ILE A 156 -17.08 -16.40 -16.09
C ILE A 156 -16.56 -15.02 -15.66
N LEU A 157 -15.34 -14.65 -16.06
CA LEU A 157 -14.74 -13.35 -15.81
C LEU A 157 -15.63 -12.22 -16.33
N SER A 158 -16.21 -12.36 -17.54
CA SER A 158 -17.12 -11.37 -18.11
C SER A 158 -18.42 -11.14 -17.32
N THR A 159 -18.74 -12.05 -16.39
CA THR A 159 -19.94 -11.98 -15.52
C THR A 159 -19.70 -11.12 -14.27
N SER A 160 -18.52 -10.54 -14.10
CA SER A 160 -18.19 -9.66 -12.99
C SER A 160 -19.11 -8.46 -12.89
N VAL A 161 -19.58 -8.20 -11.68
CA VAL A 161 -20.43 -7.05 -11.35
C VAL A 161 -19.63 -5.74 -11.43
N GLU A 162 -18.32 -5.78 -11.20
CA GLU A 162 -17.43 -4.63 -11.34
C GLU A 162 -17.46 -4.06 -12.76
N PHE A 163 -17.61 -4.91 -13.78
CA PHE A 163 -17.73 -4.43 -15.17
C PHE A 163 -19.06 -3.71 -15.41
N ARG A 164 -20.13 -4.13 -14.75
CA ARG A 164 -21.44 -3.46 -14.81
C ARG A 164 -21.39 -2.08 -14.16
N ASP A 165 -20.71 -1.97 -13.01
CA ASP A 165 -20.71 -0.76 -12.20
C ASP A 165 -19.70 0.28 -12.71
N GLU A 166 -18.54 -0.14 -13.22
CA GLU A 166 -17.49 0.76 -13.73
C GLU A 166 -17.66 1.10 -15.22
N VAL A 167 -18.16 0.17 -16.04
CA VAL A 167 -18.32 0.34 -17.49
C VAL A 167 -19.79 0.41 -17.84
N GLU A 168 -20.27 1.64 -18.07
CA GLU A 168 -21.64 1.87 -18.52
C GLU A 168 -21.87 1.23 -19.89
N TYR A 169 -22.97 0.47 -20.01
CA TYR A 169 -23.41 -0.08 -21.29
C TYR A 169 -24.32 0.94 -21.99
N ARG A 170 -23.88 1.45 -23.13
CA ARG A 170 -24.65 2.42 -23.93
C ARG A 170 -25.38 1.71 -25.06
N PRO A 171 -26.56 2.18 -25.49
CA PRO A 171 -27.27 1.63 -26.65
C PRO A 171 -26.46 1.68 -27.96
N SER A 172 -25.55 2.65 -28.10
CA SER A 172 -24.61 2.75 -29.22
C SER A 172 -23.61 1.60 -29.29
N ASP A 173 -23.27 1.01 -28.15
CA ASP A 173 -22.23 -0.01 -28.04
C ASP A 173 -22.63 -1.30 -28.75
N ALA A 174 -23.93 -1.60 -28.81
CA ALA A 174 -24.44 -2.75 -29.55
C ALA A 174 -24.04 -2.71 -31.04
N LYS A 175 -24.01 -1.51 -31.64
CA LYS A 175 -23.64 -1.33 -33.06
C LYS A 175 -22.13 -1.33 -33.25
N SER A 176 -21.37 -0.70 -32.35
CA SER A 176 -19.90 -0.64 -32.45
C SER A 176 -19.22 -1.97 -32.14
N LEU A 177 -19.84 -2.83 -31.32
CA LEU A 177 -19.30 -4.16 -31.01
C LEU A 177 -19.47 -5.17 -32.15
N GLN A 178 -20.41 -4.96 -33.09
CA GLN A 178 -20.64 -5.85 -34.23
C GLN A 178 -19.40 -6.01 -35.14
N PRO A 179 -18.77 -4.94 -35.66
CA PRO A 179 -17.57 -5.06 -36.49
C PRO A 179 -16.40 -5.70 -35.71
N VAL A 180 -16.21 -5.31 -34.44
CA VAL A 180 -15.16 -5.89 -33.59
C VAL A 180 -15.37 -7.39 -33.41
N THR A 181 -16.61 -7.82 -33.18
CA THR A 181 -16.95 -9.23 -33.04
C THR A 181 -16.72 -10.01 -34.35
N ALA A 182 -16.97 -9.38 -35.50
CA ALA A 182 -16.69 -9.97 -36.81
C ALA A 182 -15.18 -10.15 -37.02
N SER A 183 -14.37 -9.13 -36.72
CA SER A 183 -12.90 -9.21 -36.80
C SER A 183 -12.33 -10.27 -35.86
N ILE A 184 -12.85 -10.37 -34.62
CA ILE A 184 -12.44 -11.41 -33.66
C ILE A 184 -12.72 -12.81 -34.22
N LYS A 185 -13.90 -13.02 -34.84
CA LYS A 185 -14.26 -14.31 -35.45
C LYS A 185 -13.30 -14.67 -36.58
N GLU A 186 -13.04 -13.72 -37.47
CA GLU A 186 -12.12 -13.91 -38.60
C GLU A 186 -10.69 -14.23 -38.15
N GLU A 187 -10.16 -13.49 -37.16
CA GLU A 187 -8.84 -13.73 -36.58
C GLU A 187 -8.73 -15.09 -35.89
N LEU A 188 -9.76 -15.51 -35.14
CA LEU A 188 -9.76 -16.81 -34.47
C LEU A 188 -9.82 -17.98 -35.46
N GLU A 189 -10.63 -17.85 -36.51
CA GLU A 189 -10.76 -18.88 -37.54
C GLU A 189 -9.51 -18.99 -38.40
N SER A 190 -8.96 -17.84 -38.84
CA SER A 190 -7.80 -17.79 -39.73
C SER A 190 -6.48 -18.17 -39.04
N ARG A 191 -6.29 -17.82 -37.76
CA ARG A 191 -5.04 -18.06 -37.04
C ARG A 191 -5.03 -19.35 -36.25
N PHE A 192 -6.16 -19.76 -35.67
CA PHE A 192 -6.18 -20.84 -34.66
C PHE A 192 -7.18 -21.95 -34.97
N SER A 193 -7.89 -21.86 -36.11
CA SER A 193 -9.00 -22.77 -36.46
C SER A 193 -9.99 -22.91 -35.30
N ASP A 194 -10.20 -21.81 -34.59
CA ASP A 194 -11.03 -21.75 -33.40
C ASP A 194 -12.22 -20.85 -33.64
N ARG A 195 -13.33 -21.09 -32.93
CA ARG A 195 -14.55 -20.28 -33.09
C ARG A 195 -14.85 -19.47 -31.84
N PHE A 196 -15.24 -18.21 -32.07
CA PHE A 196 -15.84 -17.36 -31.07
C PHE A 196 -17.34 -17.67 -30.96
N GLU A 197 -17.75 -18.15 -29.80
CA GLU A 197 -19.15 -18.44 -29.50
C GLU A 197 -19.63 -17.47 -28.42
N LYS A 198 -20.76 -16.81 -28.67
CA LYS A 198 -21.40 -15.98 -27.65
C LYS A 198 -21.92 -16.90 -26.55
N SER A 199 -21.62 -16.57 -25.30
CA SER A 199 -22.09 -17.36 -24.16
C SER A 199 -23.61 -17.49 -24.15
N LYS A 200 -24.11 -18.72 -24.08
CA LYS A 200 -25.56 -19.00 -23.97
C LYS A 200 -26.09 -18.71 -22.56
N LYS A 201 -25.22 -18.81 -21.56
CA LYS A 201 -25.58 -18.69 -20.15
C LYS A 201 -25.61 -17.22 -19.69
N TYR A 202 -24.63 -16.43 -20.14
CA TYR A 202 -24.49 -15.03 -19.76
C TYR A 202 -25.02 -14.13 -20.87
N THR A 203 -26.31 -13.82 -20.79
CA THR A 203 -27.02 -13.07 -21.84
C THR A 203 -27.02 -11.55 -21.63
N ALA A 204 -26.60 -11.08 -20.47
CA ALA A 204 -26.60 -9.66 -20.15
C ALA A 204 -25.68 -8.86 -21.11
N PRO A 205 -26.08 -7.64 -21.51
CA PRO A 205 -25.37 -6.88 -22.54
C PRO A 205 -23.95 -6.48 -22.12
N TYR A 206 -23.75 -6.12 -20.85
CA TYR A 206 -22.42 -5.77 -20.32
C TYR A 206 -21.46 -6.97 -20.30
N CYS A 207 -21.95 -8.19 -20.03
CA CYS A 207 -21.15 -9.41 -20.09
C CYS A 207 -20.60 -9.63 -21.50
N HIS A 208 -21.46 -9.46 -22.51
CA HIS A 208 -21.05 -9.60 -23.89
C HIS A 208 -20.03 -8.53 -24.29
N LYS A 209 -20.24 -7.27 -23.89
CA LYS A 209 -19.28 -6.17 -24.09
C LYS A 209 -17.92 -6.50 -23.46
N ALA A 210 -17.90 -6.94 -22.20
CA ALA A 210 -16.67 -7.29 -21.49
C ALA A 210 -15.95 -8.47 -22.14
N CYS A 211 -16.66 -9.53 -22.50
CA CYS A 211 -16.09 -10.69 -23.19
C CYS A 211 -15.45 -10.28 -24.53
N VAL A 212 -16.16 -9.54 -25.37
CA VAL A 212 -15.65 -9.05 -26.67
C VAL A 212 -14.40 -8.19 -26.49
N LEU A 213 -14.39 -7.28 -25.52
CA LEU A 213 -13.23 -6.40 -25.26
C LEU A 213 -12.02 -7.17 -24.69
N ILE A 214 -12.24 -8.20 -23.88
CA ILE A 214 -11.18 -9.10 -23.41
C ILE A 214 -10.58 -9.87 -24.60
N TYR A 215 -11.41 -10.45 -25.48
CA TYR A 215 -10.92 -11.12 -26.68
C TYR A 215 -10.21 -10.16 -27.65
N ALA A 216 -10.70 -8.93 -27.80
CA ALA A 216 -10.04 -7.91 -28.60
C ALA A 216 -8.62 -7.62 -28.08
N GLN A 217 -8.43 -7.57 -26.75
CA GLN A 217 -7.12 -7.43 -26.15
C GLN A 217 -6.22 -8.66 -26.40
N LEU A 218 -6.74 -9.87 -26.17
CA LEU A 218 -5.97 -11.11 -26.34
C LEU A 218 -5.51 -11.34 -27.79
N LEU A 219 -6.30 -10.90 -28.77
CA LEU A 219 -6.00 -11.04 -30.20
C LEU A 219 -5.34 -9.80 -30.82
N ARG A 220 -5.15 -8.73 -30.03
CA ARG A 220 -4.63 -7.42 -30.50
C ARG A 220 -5.43 -6.84 -31.66
N VAL A 221 -6.75 -6.99 -31.62
CA VAL A 221 -7.66 -6.42 -32.61
C VAL A 221 -7.91 -4.95 -32.28
N ASP A 222 -7.75 -4.09 -33.28
CA ASP A 222 -8.06 -2.67 -33.16
C ASP A 222 -9.57 -2.46 -33.05
N VAL A 223 -9.96 -1.60 -32.11
CA VAL A 223 -11.36 -1.28 -31.84
C VAL A 223 -11.62 0.12 -32.43
N PRO A 224 -12.52 0.27 -33.42
CA PRO A 224 -12.71 1.54 -34.12
C PRO A 224 -13.27 2.63 -33.19
N ASP A 225 -12.60 3.78 -33.19
CA ASP A 225 -12.66 4.85 -32.16
C ASP A 225 -13.97 5.67 -32.12
N GLY A 226 -15.05 5.25 -32.78
CA GLY A 226 -16.23 6.12 -32.96
C GLY A 226 -17.11 6.33 -31.72
N HIS A 227 -17.22 5.35 -30.80
CA HIS A 227 -18.30 5.35 -29.80
C HIS A 227 -18.01 4.68 -28.44
N LEU A 228 -16.91 3.95 -28.29
CA LEU A 228 -16.54 3.23 -27.04
C LEU A 228 -15.72 4.10 -26.06
N LEU A 229 -15.85 5.42 -26.16
CA LEU A 229 -15.20 6.41 -25.30
C LEU A 229 -16.11 6.80 -24.12
N ARG A 230 -15.79 6.45 -22.89
CA ARG A 230 -16.17 7.23 -21.70
C ARG A 230 -14.92 7.92 -21.16
N GLY A 231 -14.91 9.21 -20.84
CA GLY A 231 -15.99 10.17 -20.82
C GLY A 231 -15.44 11.60 -20.76
N VAL A 232 -16.37 12.53 -20.66
CA VAL A 232 -16.12 13.86 -20.07
C VAL A 232 -15.39 13.60 -18.76
N PHE A 233 -14.07 13.81 -18.77
CA PHE A 233 -13.41 14.30 -17.58
C PHE A 233 -14.15 15.61 -17.32
N GLU A 234 -15.08 15.61 -16.38
CA GLU A 234 -15.31 16.81 -15.60
C GLU A 234 -13.95 17.07 -14.96
N CYS A 235 -13.11 17.82 -15.66
CA CYS A 235 -12.27 18.79 -15.00
C CYS A 235 -13.21 19.51 -14.06
N TRP A 236 -13.17 19.15 -12.78
CA TRP A 236 -13.61 20.01 -11.70
C TRP A 236 -12.72 21.26 -11.76
N GLY A 237 -13.01 22.10 -12.74
CA GLY A 237 -12.56 23.47 -12.82
C GLY A 237 -13.26 24.21 -11.72
N LEU A 238 -12.50 24.47 -10.65
CA LEU A 238 -12.67 25.60 -9.75
C LEU A 238 -13.97 25.60 -8.92
N GLY A 239 -13.90 24.93 -7.76
CA GLY A 239 -14.73 25.21 -6.59
C GLY A 239 -13.82 25.39 -5.37
N GLN A 240 -13.39 26.62 -5.15
CA GLN A 240 -12.50 27.09 -4.10
C GLN A 240 -13.01 26.75 -2.68
N TYR A 241 -12.38 25.79 -1.99
CA TYR A 241 -12.47 25.64 -0.52
C TYR A 241 -11.13 25.11 0.06
N PRO A 242 -10.55 25.75 1.09
CA PRO A 242 -9.33 25.27 1.72
C PRO A 242 -9.70 24.27 2.82
N ILE A 243 -9.39 22.99 2.63
CA ILE A 243 -9.36 22.03 3.74
C ILE A 243 -7.92 21.92 4.20
N TRP A 244 -7.70 22.38 5.43
CA TRP A 244 -6.46 22.26 6.18
C TRP A 244 -6.14 20.80 6.45
N ILE A 245 -5.01 20.32 5.94
CA ILE A 245 -4.35 19.13 6.48
C ILE A 245 -3.21 19.64 7.36
N PHE A 246 -3.43 19.56 8.68
CA PHE A 246 -2.37 19.70 9.67
C PHE A 246 -1.32 18.62 9.41
N GLY A 247 -0.07 19.05 9.26
CA GLY A 247 1.08 18.17 9.12
C GLY A 247 1.58 17.64 10.45
N THR A 248 2.31 16.53 10.37
CA THR A 248 3.53 16.23 11.13
C THR A 248 4.41 15.34 10.24
N ASP A 249 5.31 15.94 9.47
CA ASP A 249 6.75 16.07 9.74
C ASP A 249 7.55 14.75 9.64
N PHE A 250 8.20 14.53 8.49
CA PHE A 250 9.47 13.79 8.44
C PHE A 250 10.37 14.32 7.31
N SER A 251 11.11 15.38 7.68
CA SER A 251 12.49 15.73 7.31
C SER A 251 13.01 15.45 5.88
N ARG A 252 13.28 16.56 5.17
CA ARG A 252 14.14 16.66 3.98
C ARG A 252 15.63 16.57 4.33
N ARG A 253 16.39 15.82 3.52
CA ARG A 253 17.76 16.11 3.04
C ARG A 253 17.89 15.42 1.66
N SER A 254 18.48 15.93 0.58
CA SER A 254 18.87 17.26 0.08
C SER A 254 19.14 17.05 -1.42
N CYS A 255 18.73 18.00 -2.28
CA CYS A 255 19.22 18.32 -3.63
C CYS A 255 19.23 17.21 -4.73
N GLY A 256 18.77 17.44 -5.97
CA GLY A 256 18.32 18.66 -6.62
C GLY A 256 17.65 18.39 -7.97
N VAL A 257 16.91 19.41 -8.42
CA VAL A 257 16.31 19.61 -9.75
C VAL A 257 15.31 18.55 -10.23
N ARG A 258 14.02 18.77 -9.92
CA ARG A 258 12.92 18.33 -10.79
C ARG A 258 12.23 19.56 -11.33
N GLU A 259 12.46 19.84 -12.60
CA GLU A 259 11.46 20.53 -13.41
C GLU A 259 10.14 19.72 -13.34
N PRO A 260 8.98 20.38 -13.24
CA PRO A 260 7.73 19.67 -13.44
C PRO A 260 7.71 19.27 -14.91
N ILE A 261 7.92 17.98 -15.18
CA ILE A 261 7.46 17.38 -16.42
C ILE A 261 5.94 17.48 -16.36
N ILE A 262 5.43 18.59 -16.86
CA ILE A 262 4.07 18.69 -17.36
C ILE A 262 4.07 17.71 -18.55
N LEU A 263 3.75 16.45 -18.27
CA LEU A 263 3.28 15.54 -19.30
C LEU A 263 1.95 16.11 -19.77
N ASN A 264 2.02 17.05 -20.71
CA ASN A 264 1.05 17.17 -21.78
C ASN A 264 1.11 15.85 -22.57
N CYS A 265 0.57 14.80 -21.97
CA CYS A 265 0.13 13.64 -22.71
C CYS A 265 -1.22 14.02 -23.31
N ASP A 266 -1.19 14.58 -24.50
CA ASP A 266 -2.26 14.45 -25.50
C ASP A 266 -2.40 12.97 -25.94
N CYS A 267 -2.37 12.03 -25.00
CA CYS A 267 -2.70 10.63 -25.22
C CYS A 267 -4.17 10.47 -24.87
N VAL A 268 -5.04 10.91 -25.78
CA VAL A 268 -6.42 10.43 -25.80
C VAL A 268 -6.32 8.90 -25.85
N LEU A 269 -6.63 8.23 -24.74
CA LEU A 269 -6.60 6.78 -24.66
C LEU A 269 -7.60 6.27 -25.71
N SER A 270 -7.11 5.70 -26.82
CA SER A 270 -7.94 5.37 -27.99
C SER A 270 -9.14 4.47 -27.65
N ASN A 271 -9.10 3.72 -26.53
CA ASN A 271 -10.23 2.90 -26.07
C ASN A 271 -10.27 2.78 -24.53
N PRO A 272 -10.93 3.70 -23.81
CA PRO A 272 -10.90 3.74 -22.34
C PRO A 272 -11.64 2.55 -21.72
N ASP A 273 -12.77 2.13 -22.29
CA ASP A 273 -13.55 0.99 -21.78
C ASP A 273 -12.73 -0.31 -21.83
N LYS A 274 -11.98 -0.55 -22.91
CA LYS A 274 -11.09 -1.72 -23.05
C LYS A 274 -10.04 -1.73 -21.94
N TYR A 275 -9.40 -0.58 -21.70
CA TYR A 275 -8.35 -0.46 -20.69
C TYR A 275 -8.86 -0.68 -19.26
N VAL A 276 -10.03 -0.12 -18.91
CA VAL A 276 -10.65 -0.31 -17.60
C VAL A 276 -10.95 -1.79 -17.35
N ILE A 277 -11.55 -2.48 -18.32
CA ILE A 277 -11.89 -3.90 -18.22
C ILE A 277 -10.62 -4.73 -18.03
N VAL A 278 -9.63 -4.59 -18.91
CA VAL A 278 -8.39 -5.38 -18.85
C VAL A 278 -7.64 -5.17 -17.54
N ARG A 279 -7.51 -3.91 -17.08
CA ARG A 279 -6.87 -3.59 -15.81
C ARG A 279 -7.58 -4.26 -14.63
N LYS A 280 -8.90 -4.23 -14.61
CA LYS A 280 -9.70 -4.83 -13.54
C LYS A 280 -9.70 -6.36 -13.63
N SER A 281 -9.67 -6.93 -14.83
CA SER A 281 -9.61 -8.38 -15.07
C SER A 281 -8.45 -9.06 -14.34
N ILE A 282 -7.26 -8.46 -14.34
CA ILE A 282 -6.07 -9.03 -13.66
C ILE A 282 -6.35 -9.20 -12.16
N HIS A 283 -6.95 -8.19 -11.54
CA HIS A 283 -7.32 -8.22 -10.13
C HIS A 283 -8.43 -9.24 -9.84
N LEU A 284 -9.40 -9.36 -10.73
CA LEU A 284 -10.51 -10.30 -10.62
C LEU A 284 -10.08 -11.77 -10.78
N LEU A 285 -9.10 -12.04 -11.65
CA LEU A 285 -8.52 -13.38 -11.80
C LEU A 285 -7.86 -13.87 -10.52
N ASN A 286 -7.27 -12.98 -9.70
CA ASN A 286 -6.75 -13.36 -8.38
C ASN A 286 -7.87 -13.90 -7.48
N GLY A 287 -9.08 -13.33 -7.54
CA GLY A 287 -10.25 -13.85 -6.83
C GLY A 287 -10.64 -15.25 -7.30
N MET A 288 -10.65 -15.49 -8.62
CA MET A 288 -10.88 -16.84 -9.16
C MET A 288 -9.80 -17.83 -8.71
N LEU A 289 -8.53 -17.40 -8.68
CA LEU A 289 -7.40 -18.21 -8.24
C LEU A 289 -7.53 -18.62 -6.76
N GLN A 290 -7.96 -17.72 -5.87
CA GLN A 290 -8.20 -18.08 -4.47
C GLN A 290 -9.30 -19.14 -4.32
N ILE A 291 -10.36 -19.07 -5.15
CA ILE A 291 -11.42 -20.10 -5.15
C ILE A 291 -10.87 -21.45 -5.65
N SER A 292 -10.05 -21.46 -6.71
CA SER A 292 -9.49 -22.71 -7.23
C SER A 292 -8.48 -23.33 -6.27
N LEU A 293 -7.66 -22.52 -5.60
CA LEU A 293 -6.70 -22.96 -4.59
C LEU A 293 -7.38 -23.55 -3.36
N THR A 294 -8.43 -22.90 -2.85
CA THR A 294 -9.20 -23.42 -1.70
C THR A 294 -9.93 -24.73 -2.02
N ARG A 295 -10.32 -24.93 -3.28
CA ARG A 295 -10.89 -26.19 -3.78
C ARG A 295 -9.86 -27.22 -4.22
N GLN A 296 -8.55 -26.90 -4.15
CA GLN A 296 -7.45 -27.77 -4.57
C GLN A 296 -7.50 -28.19 -6.05
N TRP A 297 -8.06 -27.35 -6.92
CA TRP A 297 -8.10 -27.61 -8.36
C TRP A 297 -6.84 -27.11 -9.04
N LEU A 298 -5.81 -27.96 -9.12
CA LEU A 298 -4.53 -27.63 -9.74
C LEU A 298 -4.68 -27.20 -11.21
N GLY A 299 -5.42 -27.98 -12.01
CA GLY A 299 -5.58 -27.71 -13.44
C GLY A 299 -6.18 -26.32 -13.71
N VAL A 300 -7.26 -25.97 -13.01
CA VAL A 300 -7.90 -24.65 -13.13
C VAL A 300 -6.99 -23.54 -12.62
N SER A 301 -6.27 -23.77 -11.53
CA SER A 301 -5.35 -22.77 -10.97
C SER A 301 -4.24 -22.43 -11.96
N LEU A 302 -3.66 -23.43 -12.65
CA LEU A 302 -2.68 -23.21 -13.71
C LEU A 302 -3.29 -22.44 -14.88
N LEU A 303 -4.49 -22.79 -15.34
CA LEU A 303 -5.19 -22.07 -16.42
C LEU A 303 -5.49 -20.60 -16.06
N ILE A 304 -5.82 -20.31 -14.80
CA ILE A 304 -6.04 -18.93 -14.33
C ILE A 304 -4.72 -18.15 -14.32
N MET A 305 -3.62 -18.76 -13.86
CA MET A 305 -2.29 -18.15 -13.91
C MET A 305 -1.85 -17.87 -15.35
N GLU A 306 -2.05 -18.82 -16.26
CA GLU A 306 -1.79 -18.65 -17.70
C GLU A 306 -2.64 -17.53 -18.30
N LEU A 307 -3.94 -17.48 -18.00
CA LEU A 307 -4.83 -16.42 -18.48
C LEU A 307 -4.41 -15.04 -17.96
N SER A 308 -3.94 -14.94 -16.71
CA SER A 308 -3.41 -13.69 -16.15
C SER A 308 -2.19 -13.21 -16.94
N GLN A 309 -1.24 -14.10 -17.22
CA GLN A 309 -0.06 -13.79 -18.04
C GLN A 309 -0.45 -13.39 -19.48
N GLN A 310 -1.41 -14.09 -20.08
CA GLN A 310 -1.95 -13.82 -21.41
C GLN A 310 -2.63 -12.45 -21.51
N LEU A 311 -3.38 -12.03 -20.49
CA LEU A 311 -3.98 -10.70 -20.45
C LEU A 311 -2.93 -9.59 -20.33
N VAL A 312 -1.92 -9.78 -19.47
CA VAL A 312 -0.82 -8.81 -19.30
C VAL A 312 -0.02 -8.66 -20.59
N GLN A 313 0.30 -9.77 -21.25
CA GLN A 313 1.10 -9.79 -22.49
C GLN A 313 0.26 -9.56 -23.77
N ALA A 314 -1.07 -9.52 -23.65
CA ALA A 314 -2.02 -9.40 -24.76
C ALA A 314 -1.81 -10.50 -25.82
N ILE A 315 -1.87 -11.76 -25.41
CA ILE A 315 -1.59 -12.94 -26.27
C ILE A 315 -2.67 -13.99 -26.07
N TYR A 316 -3.11 -14.62 -27.16
CA TYR A 316 -4.06 -15.73 -27.09
C TYR A 316 -3.39 -17.06 -26.72
N HIS A 317 -4.08 -17.94 -26.00
CA HIS A 317 -3.50 -19.17 -25.42
C HIS A 317 -2.85 -20.15 -26.40
N LYS A 318 -3.26 -20.15 -27.68
CA LYS A 318 -2.67 -20.99 -28.73
C LYS A 318 -1.47 -20.36 -29.43
N GLU A 319 -1.14 -19.11 -29.13
CA GLU A 319 -0.01 -18.42 -29.75
C GLU A 319 1.34 -18.86 -29.17
N SER A 320 2.41 -18.63 -29.93
CA SER A 320 3.77 -18.83 -29.46
C SER A 320 4.17 -17.74 -28.46
N ALA A 321 4.91 -18.08 -27.40
CA ALA A 321 5.40 -17.12 -26.41
C ALA A 321 6.28 -16.01 -27.01
N LEU A 322 6.83 -16.22 -28.22
CA LEU A 322 7.57 -15.21 -28.97
C LEU A 322 6.74 -13.96 -29.29
N MET A 323 5.41 -14.07 -29.35
CA MET A 323 4.53 -12.92 -29.57
C MET A 323 4.58 -11.89 -28.44
N GLN A 324 5.24 -12.20 -27.31
CA GLN A 324 5.53 -11.26 -26.22
C GLN A 324 6.57 -10.20 -26.61
N LEU A 325 7.43 -10.51 -27.59
CA LEU A 325 8.48 -9.59 -28.02
C LEU A 325 7.91 -8.43 -28.85
N PRO A 326 8.52 -7.23 -28.77
CA PRO A 326 8.07 -6.08 -29.54
C PRO A 326 8.23 -6.33 -31.04
N HIS A 327 7.44 -5.63 -31.86
CA HIS A 327 7.51 -5.67 -33.34
C HIS A 327 7.33 -7.04 -34.01
N LEU A 328 7.06 -8.10 -33.26
CA LEU A 328 6.74 -9.41 -33.83
C LEU A 328 5.30 -9.47 -34.31
N THR A 329 5.13 -9.73 -35.61
CA THR A 329 3.82 -10.01 -36.21
C THR A 329 3.66 -11.52 -36.45
N PRO A 330 2.42 -12.03 -36.44
CA PRO A 330 2.17 -13.46 -36.67
C PRO A 330 2.68 -13.94 -38.05
N ASP A 331 2.77 -13.05 -39.03
CA ASP A 331 3.22 -13.39 -40.38
C ASP A 331 4.71 -13.70 -40.45
N ILE A 332 5.53 -13.03 -39.64
CA ILE A 332 6.97 -13.30 -39.54
C ILE A 332 7.19 -14.73 -39.01
N LEU A 333 6.46 -15.11 -37.95
CA LEU A 333 6.54 -16.45 -37.38
C LEU A 333 6.01 -17.52 -38.36
N ARG A 334 4.91 -17.24 -39.07
CA ARG A 334 4.39 -18.13 -40.12
C ARG A 334 5.40 -18.36 -41.24
N GLN A 335 6.09 -17.32 -41.69
CA GLN A 335 7.13 -17.44 -42.73
C GLN A 335 8.28 -18.34 -42.26
N TYR A 336 8.72 -18.18 -41.01
CA TYR A 336 9.78 -19.01 -40.45
C TYR A 336 9.39 -20.48 -40.28
N TYR A 337 8.20 -20.75 -39.75
CA TYR A 337 7.71 -22.12 -39.57
C TYR A 337 7.48 -22.85 -40.90
N ARG A 338 7.26 -22.12 -42.00
CA ARG A 338 7.26 -22.71 -43.35
C ARG A 338 8.66 -23.13 -43.80
N GLN A 339 9.70 -22.40 -43.41
CA GLN A 339 11.09 -22.68 -43.83
C GLN A 339 11.77 -23.75 -42.97
N LYS A 340 11.51 -23.78 -41.65
CA LYS A 340 12.15 -24.71 -40.71
C LYS A 340 11.10 -25.57 -40.02
N ARG A 341 11.35 -26.88 -39.90
CA ARG A 341 10.42 -27.86 -39.30
C ARG A 341 10.25 -27.74 -37.78
N ARG A 342 11.04 -26.91 -37.10
CA ARG A 342 11.05 -26.82 -35.63
C ARG A 342 10.30 -25.57 -35.17
N HIS A 343 9.16 -25.78 -34.51
CA HIS A 343 8.42 -24.71 -33.85
C HIS A 343 9.12 -24.27 -32.57
N MET A 344 9.31 -22.96 -32.40
CA MET A 344 9.90 -22.36 -31.20
C MET A 344 8.80 -22.10 -30.18
N ARG A 345 8.98 -22.59 -28.96
CA ARG A 345 7.98 -22.47 -27.89
C ARG A 345 8.33 -21.42 -26.84
N SER A 346 9.61 -21.09 -26.68
CA SER A 346 10.10 -20.18 -25.63
C SER A 346 11.05 -19.12 -26.19
N ILE A 347 11.10 -17.96 -25.52
CA ILE A 347 12.05 -16.87 -25.80
C ILE A 347 13.49 -17.34 -25.58
N ALA A 348 13.73 -18.22 -24.61
CA ALA A 348 15.05 -18.80 -24.38
C ALA A 348 15.59 -19.55 -25.62
N GLN A 349 14.71 -20.30 -26.30
CA GLN A 349 15.07 -21.02 -27.52
C GLN A 349 15.47 -20.07 -28.66
N LEU A 350 14.92 -18.84 -28.70
CA LEU A 350 15.34 -17.82 -29.67
C LEU A 350 16.75 -17.30 -29.37
N MET A 351 17.08 -17.14 -28.09
CA MET A 351 18.39 -16.66 -27.63
C MET A 351 19.48 -17.72 -27.72
N ASP A 352 19.13 -19.00 -27.72
CA ASP A 352 20.05 -20.11 -27.93
C ASP A 352 20.42 -20.35 -29.41
N LEU A 353 19.66 -19.77 -30.34
CA LEU A 353 19.94 -19.87 -31.77
C LEU A 353 21.22 -19.10 -32.14
N PRO A 354 22.02 -19.62 -33.10
CA PRO A 354 23.15 -18.88 -33.62
C PRO A 354 22.69 -17.57 -34.27
N GLU A 355 23.56 -16.55 -34.21
CA GLU A 355 23.21 -15.19 -34.63
C GLU A 355 22.73 -15.12 -36.08
N GLN A 356 23.27 -15.97 -36.96
CA GLN A 356 22.87 -16.08 -38.36
C GLN A 356 21.41 -16.51 -38.52
N ASP A 357 20.99 -17.59 -37.85
CA ASP A 357 19.61 -18.07 -37.88
C ASP A 357 18.65 -17.05 -37.25
N ARG A 358 19.10 -16.32 -36.21
CA ARG A 358 18.31 -15.26 -35.56
C ARG A 358 18.08 -14.07 -36.47
N LYS A 359 19.11 -13.62 -37.20
CA LYS A 359 18.99 -12.57 -38.21
C LYS A 359 18.16 -13.02 -39.41
N GLN A 360 18.22 -14.29 -39.78
CA GLN A 360 17.38 -14.85 -40.84
C GLN A 360 15.90 -14.88 -40.44
N LEU A 361 15.59 -15.28 -39.19
CA LEU A 361 14.24 -15.24 -38.63
C LEU A 361 13.65 -13.83 -38.68
N LEU A 362 14.44 -12.85 -38.26
CA LEU A 362 14.01 -11.46 -38.08
C LEU A 362 14.37 -10.56 -39.27
N LYS A 363 14.55 -11.13 -40.46
CA LYS A 363 14.99 -10.41 -41.66
C LYS A 363 14.02 -9.31 -42.11
N SER A 364 12.73 -9.47 -41.83
CA SER A 364 11.70 -8.49 -42.17
C SER A 364 11.75 -7.22 -41.30
N LEU A 365 12.45 -7.26 -40.17
CA LEU A 365 12.56 -6.12 -39.25
C LEU A 365 13.70 -5.19 -39.66
N SER A 366 13.52 -3.91 -39.36
CA SER A 366 14.60 -2.93 -39.46
C SER A 366 15.70 -3.21 -38.41
N SER A 367 16.91 -2.72 -38.66
CA SER A 367 18.04 -2.92 -37.75
C SER A 367 17.79 -2.36 -36.34
N SER A 368 17.04 -1.26 -36.21
CA SER A 368 16.65 -0.71 -34.90
C SER A 368 15.66 -1.62 -34.18
N GLN A 369 14.56 -2.01 -34.85
CA GLN A 369 13.56 -2.93 -34.29
C GLN A 369 14.17 -4.27 -33.87
N TYR A 370 15.14 -4.77 -34.63
CA TYR A 370 15.88 -5.99 -34.28
C TYR A 370 16.64 -5.83 -32.96
N LEU A 371 17.30 -4.68 -32.74
CA LEU A 371 18.01 -4.41 -31.49
C LEU A 371 17.03 -4.31 -30.31
N ASP A 372 15.88 -3.67 -30.50
CA ASP A 372 14.84 -3.56 -29.46
C ASP A 372 14.34 -4.95 -29.03
N VAL A 373 14.08 -5.83 -30.01
CA VAL A 373 13.71 -7.23 -29.76
C VAL A 373 14.77 -7.96 -28.94
N LEU A 374 16.04 -7.81 -29.31
CA LEU A 374 17.14 -8.45 -28.58
C LEU A 374 17.33 -7.90 -27.17
N GLU A 375 17.18 -6.60 -26.98
CA GLU A 375 17.30 -5.97 -25.67
C GLU A 375 16.22 -6.50 -24.72
N VAL A 376 14.97 -6.58 -25.19
CA VAL A 376 13.86 -7.14 -24.40
C VAL A 376 14.07 -8.64 -24.15
N ALA A 377 14.46 -9.40 -25.17
CA ALA A 377 14.68 -10.84 -25.04
C ALA A 377 15.78 -11.18 -24.02
N LYS A 378 16.86 -10.39 -23.95
CA LYS A 378 17.94 -10.55 -22.96
C LYS A 378 17.49 -10.28 -21.52
N LYS A 379 16.54 -9.35 -21.33
CA LYS A 379 16.00 -8.98 -20.01
C LYS A 379 14.94 -9.96 -19.52
N TYR A 380 14.46 -10.88 -20.36
CA TYR A 380 13.41 -11.81 -19.99
C TYR A 380 13.92 -12.78 -18.91
N PRO A 381 13.31 -12.85 -17.71
CA PRO A 381 13.84 -13.68 -16.63
C PRO A 381 13.64 -15.16 -16.94
N GLN A 382 14.72 -15.94 -16.89
CA GLN A 382 14.68 -17.40 -16.92
C GLN A 382 14.93 -17.91 -15.50
N LEU A 383 13.96 -18.62 -14.93
CA LEU A 383 14.10 -19.22 -13.59
C LEU A 383 14.68 -20.62 -13.72
N GLU A 384 15.83 -20.83 -13.09
CA GLU A 384 16.50 -22.14 -13.00
C GLU A 384 16.46 -22.62 -11.56
N VAL A 385 16.15 -23.91 -11.38
CA VAL A 385 16.12 -24.53 -10.05
C VAL A 385 17.55 -24.94 -9.70
N ALA A 386 18.16 -24.26 -8.73
CA ALA A 386 19.53 -24.54 -8.30
C ALA A 386 19.58 -25.67 -7.26
N LYS A 387 18.69 -25.62 -6.25
CA LYS A 387 18.60 -26.63 -5.18
C LYS A 387 17.13 -26.78 -4.79
N ALA A 388 16.66 -28.02 -4.67
CA ALA A 388 15.32 -28.34 -4.18
C ALA A 388 15.45 -29.42 -3.12
N LYS A 389 15.20 -29.07 -1.85
CA LYS A 389 15.35 -29.99 -0.71
C LYS A 389 14.16 -29.91 0.23
N PHE A 390 13.80 -31.04 0.80
CA PHE A 390 12.87 -31.12 1.92
C PHE A 390 13.67 -31.07 3.22
N ARG A 391 13.24 -30.25 4.17
CA ARG A 391 13.86 -30.13 5.50
C ARG A 391 12.78 -30.19 6.59
N VAL A 392 13.15 -30.71 7.75
CA VAL A 392 12.35 -30.69 8.98
C VAL A 392 13.15 -29.88 10.00
N ALA A 393 12.47 -29.00 10.75
CA ALA A 393 13.14 -28.22 11.78
C ALA A 393 13.68 -29.15 12.88
N GLY A 394 14.96 -29.03 13.23
CA GLY A 394 15.61 -29.78 14.30
C GLY A 394 16.11 -31.19 13.95
N ASP A 395 15.72 -31.77 12.81
CA ASP A 395 16.14 -33.12 12.40
C ASP A 395 16.85 -33.11 11.03
N LYS A 396 17.99 -33.80 10.93
CA LYS A 396 18.71 -34.00 9.66
C LYS A 396 17.98 -34.93 8.69
N ILE A 397 17.13 -35.82 9.20
CA ILE A 397 16.39 -36.82 8.43
C ILE A 397 14.90 -36.51 8.53
N VAL A 398 14.18 -36.61 7.41
CA VAL A 398 12.73 -36.43 7.39
C VAL A 398 12.06 -37.60 8.10
N THR A 399 11.53 -37.35 9.29
CA THR A 399 10.79 -38.32 10.11
C THR A 399 9.31 -38.41 9.69
N PRO A 400 8.70 -39.61 9.69
CA PRO A 400 7.31 -39.78 9.29
C PRO A 400 6.36 -39.11 10.28
N GLY A 401 5.36 -38.39 9.78
CA GLY A 401 4.40 -37.64 10.61
C GLY A 401 4.82 -36.22 10.97
N SER A 402 6.06 -35.83 10.64
CA SER A 402 6.59 -34.49 10.85
C SER A 402 6.13 -33.51 9.76
N ILE A 403 6.06 -32.22 10.12
CA ILE A 403 5.79 -31.14 9.16
C ILE A 403 7.09 -30.85 8.40
N ILE A 404 7.01 -30.88 7.08
CA ILE A 404 8.16 -30.72 6.19
C ILE A 404 8.09 -29.35 5.53
N THR A 405 9.21 -28.64 5.54
CA THR A 405 9.41 -27.41 4.77
C THR A 405 10.10 -27.75 3.46
N PHE A 406 9.48 -27.36 2.34
CA PHE A 406 10.10 -27.48 1.01
C PHE A 406 10.92 -26.22 0.71
N VAL A 407 12.23 -26.36 0.66
CA VAL A 407 13.18 -25.28 0.35
C VAL A 407 13.54 -25.35 -1.12
N LEU A 408 13.15 -24.32 -1.87
CA LEU A 408 13.44 -24.18 -3.30
C LEU A 408 14.34 -22.97 -3.53
N LYS A 409 15.59 -23.22 -3.93
CA LYS A 409 16.50 -22.17 -4.41
C LYS A 409 16.33 -21.98 -5.91
N LEU A 410 15.91 -20.78 -6.29
CA LEU A 410 15.77 -20.37 -7.68
C LEU A 410 16.85 -19.36 -8.05
N ARG A 411 17.50 -19.58 -9.19
CA ARG A 411 18.43 -18.62 -9.81
C ARG A 411 17.73 -17.92 -10.96
N ALA A 412 17.77 -16.59 -10.97
CA ALA A 412 17.33 -15.81 -12.12
C ALA A 412 18.48 -15.71 -13.14
N ALA A 413 18.41 -16.50 -14.20
CA ALA A 413 19.35 -16.50 -15.32
C ALA A 413 18.85 -15.61 -16.46
N GLN A 414 19.79 -15.11 -17.27
CA GLN A 414 19.47 -14.42 -18.52
C GLN A 414 19.39 -15.44 -19.66
N PRO A 415 18.46 -15.29 -20.62
CA PRO A 415 18.33 -16.25 -21.70
C PRO A 415 19.55 -16.20 -22.62
N GLY A 416 20.13 -17.36 -22.90
CA GLY A 416 21.35 -17.50 -23.70
C GLY A 416 22.67 -17.57 -22.91
N THR A 417 22.66 -17.38 -21.58
CA THR A 417 23.84 -17.61 -20.71
C THR A 417 23.87 -19.00 -20.07
N ALA A 418 22.78 -19.76 -20.15
CA ALA A 418 22.61 -21.05 -19.46
C ALA A 418 23.73 -22.06 -19.78
N LYS A 419 24.20 -22.11 -21.04
CA LYS A 419 25.29 -23.01 -21.46
C LYS A 419 26.64 -22.74 -20.78
N ALA A 420 26.86 -21.54 -20.24
CA ALA A 420 28.10 -21.21 -19.54
C ALA A 420 28.10 -21.68 -18.08
N ASN A 421 26.94 -21.74 -17.44
CA ASN A 421 26.81 -22.10 -16.01
C ASN A 421 26.77 -23.63 -15.81
N ASP A 422 26.10 -24.37 -16.71
CA ASP A 422 26.06 -25.84 -16.66
C ASP A 422 27.45 -26.49 -16.78
N VAL A 423 28.44 -25.78 -17.35
CA VAL A 423 29.82 -26.25 -17.47
C VAL A 423 30.61 -25.99 -16.18
N ALA A 424 30.35 -24.87 -15.50
CA ALA A 424 30.99 -24.55 -14.21
C ALA A 424 30.45 -25.42 -13.06
N ASP A 425 29.17 -25.79 -13.10
CA ASP A 425 28.54 -26.61 -12.07
C ASP A 425 28.82 -28.13 -12.26
N LYS A 426 29.14 -28.57 -13.49
CA LYS A 426 29.50 -29.98 -13.77
C LYS A 426 30.95 -30.36 -13.46
N GLU A 427 31.86 -29.40 -13.34
CA GLU A 427 33.23 -29.68 -12.85
C GLU A 427 33.28 -29.92 -11.32
N ASN A 428 32.14 -29.82 -10.61
CA ASN A 428 32.08 -29.96 -9.15
C ASN A 428 31.13 -31.05 -8.63
N VAL A 429 30.72 -32.01 -9.46
CA VAL A 429 29.85 -33.11 -9.02
C VAL A 429 30.32 -34.46 -9.58
N ASP A 430 31.31 -35.05 -8.90
CA ASP A 430 31.50 -36.50 -8.90
C ASP A 430 30.53 -37.12 -7.87
N PRO A 431 29.65 -38.07 -8.25
CA PRO A 431 28.61 -38.60 -7.36
C PRO A 431 29.07 -39.70 -6.39
N ASP A 432 30.33 -40.13 -6.42
CA ASP A 432 30.81 -41.30 -5.64
C ASP A 432 32.10 -41.07 -4.83
N ASN A 433 32.54 -39.83 -4.59
CA ASN A 433 33.73 -39.57 -3.76
C ASN A 433 33.41 -38.63 -2.59
N GLU A 434 32.78 -39.18 -1.55
CA GLU A 434 32.78 -38.57 -0.22
C GLU A 434 34.16 -38.75 0.42
N GLU A 435 35.08 -37.82 0.13
CA GLU A 435 36.13 -37.44 1.08
C GLU A 435 36.08 -35.92 1.29
N PRO A 436 36.26 -35.43 2.53
CA PRO A 436 35.91 -34.07 2.90
C PRO A 436 37.02 -33.11 2.45
N VAL A 437 36.79 -32.40 1.35
CA VAL A 437 37.52 -31.15 1.08
C VAL A 437 36.66 -30.02 1.62
N VAL A 438 36.90 -29.71 2.90
CA VAL A 438 36.43 -28.51 3.59
C VAL A 438 37.00 -27.30 2.84
N GLY A 439 36.18 -26.68 2.01
CA GLY A 439 36.40 -25.33 1.53
C GLY A 439 35.54 -24.42 2.39
N GLU A 440 36.18 -23.56 3.20
CA GLU A 440 35.55 -22.63 4.14
C GLU A 440 34.36 -21.86 3.52
N ALA A 441 34.41 -21.54 2.22
CA ALA A 441 33.34 -20.84 1.51
C ALA A 441 32.02 -21.62 1.30
N LYS A 442 32.04 -22.96 1.30
CA LYS A 442 30.82 -23.78 1.16
C LYS A 442 30.12 -23.98 2.51
N GLU A 443 30.88 -24.05 3.60
CA GLU A 443 30.34 -24.15 4.96
C GLU A 443 29.69 -22.82 5.35
N GLU A 444 30.31 -21.68 5.04
CA GLU A 444 29.72 -20.34 5.26
C GLU A 444 28.37 -20.16 4.51
N GLU A 445 28.26 -20.62 3.26
CA GLU A 445 26.98 -20.55 2.52
C GLU A 445 25.89 -21.48 3.09
N GLU A 446 26.26 -22.65 3.62
CA GLU A 446 25.30 -23.57 4.25
C GLU A 446 24.88 -23.12 5.66
N GLU A 447 25.77 -22.46 6.40
CA GLU A 447 25.46 -21.82 7.68
C GLU A 447 24.56 -20.58 7.49
N GLU A 448 24.86 -19.71 6.52
CA GLU A 448 23.98 -18.57 6.18
C GLU A 448 22.60 -19.04 5.69
N GLU A 449 22.53 -20.17 4.97
CA GLU A 449 21.27 -20.82 4.58
C GLU A 449 20.47 -21.29 5.80
N GLU A 450 21.14 -21.85 6.81
CA GLU A 450 20.51 -22.35 8.03
C GLU A 450 20.02 -21.19 8.90
N GLU A 451 20.82 -20.14 9.09
CA GLU A 451 20.39 -18.95 9.81
C GLU A 451 19.20 -18.24 9.12
N ALA A 452 19.20 -18.14 7.79
CA ALA A 452 18.11 -17.50 7.06
C ALA A 452 16.80 -18.30 7.14
N LEU A 453 16.87 -19.63 7.15
CA LEU A 453 15.70 -20.50 7.30
C LEU A 453 15.20 -20.54 8.74
N ASP A 454 16.09 -20.56 9.73
CA ASP A 454 15.75 -20.49 11.14
C ASP A 454 15.11 -19.14 11.50
N ALA A 455 15.54 -18.05 10.86
CA ALA A 455 14.89 -16.76 10.97
C ALA A 455 13.45 -16.79 10.43
N VAL A 456 13.21 -17.49 9.31
CA VAL A 456 11.86 -17.66 8.75
C VAL A 456 10.99 -18.55 9.64
N ASP A 457 11.53 -19.61 10.23
CA ASP A 457 10.80 -20.49 11.17
C ASP A 457 10.45 -19.78 12.48
N THR A 458 11.38 -18.95 12.99
CA THR A 458 11.13 -18.07 14.15
C THR A 458 10.00 -17.07 13.86
N LEU A 459 9.93 -16.51 12.65
CA LEU A 459 8.84 -15.62 12.22
C LEU A 459 7.49 -16.35 12.09
N LEU A 460 7.51 -17.66 11.84
CA LEU A 460 6.32 -18.52 11.80
C LEU A 460 5.93 -19.07 13.18
N GLY A 461 6.66 -18.72 14.24
CA GLY A 461 6.35 -19.05 15.63
C GLY A 461 7.04 -20.32 16.16
N GLY A 462 8.02 -20.86 15.43
CA GLY A 462 8.91 -21.90 15.94
C GLY A 462 9.77 -21.37 17.09
N LYS A 463 9.81 -22.06 18.22
CA LYS A 463 10.75 -21.75 19.31
C LYS A 463 12.12 -22.31 18.92
N LYS A 464 13.15 -21.46 18.99
CA LYS A 464 14.56 -21.85 18.86
C LYS A 464 14.88 -22.96 19.87
N ALA A 465 15.45 -24.07 19.39
CA ALA A 465 16.25 -24.93 20.22
C ALA A 465 17.63 -24.27 20.29
N GLU A 466 18.00 -23.74 21.46
CA GLU A 466 19.37 -23.28 21.69
C GLU A 466 20.22 -24.52 22.05
N ASP A 467 21.28 -24.75 21.28
CA ASP A 467 22.30 -25.74 21.59
C ASP A 467 23.13 -25.25 22.79
N GLU A 468 22.76 -25.68 24.01
CA GLU A 468 23.65 -25.60 25.17
C GLU A 468 24.46 -26.90 25.28
N GLU A 469 25.80 -26.79 25.20
CA GLU A 469 26.73 -27.87 25.58
C GLU A 469 26.58 -28.21 27.07
N PRO A 470 26.71 -29.50 27.47
CA PRO A 470 26.31 -29.94 28.81
C PRO A 470 27.44 -29.74 29.83
N THR A 471 27.32 -28.73 30.69
CA THR A 471 28.09 -28.67 31.94
C THR A 471 27.22 -28.28 33.13
N GLU A 472 26.52 -29.24 33.74
CA GLU A 472 26.54 -29.45 35.20
C GLU A 472 25.74 -30.70 35.58
N LYS A 473 26.26 -31.43 36.56
CA LYS A 473 25.74 -32.71 37.04
C LYS A 473 24.35 -32.53 37.65
N SER A 474 23.40 -33.34 37.19
CA SER A 474 22.08 -33.44 37.80
C SER A 474 22.19 -33.95 39.24
N HIS A 475 21.66 -33.17 40.18
CA HIS A 475 21.34 -33.68 41.51
C HIS A 475 20.01 -34.42 41.46
N ASP A 476 20.02 -35.61 42.04
CA ASP A 476 18.99 -36.62 42.04
C ASP A 476 17.58 -36.11 42.33
N ALA A 477 16.63 -36.48 41.47
CA ALA A 477 15.21 -36.57 41.81
C ALA A 477 14.69 -37.92 41.32
N HIS A 478 14.67 -38.90 42.23
CA HIS A 478 13.96 -40.17 42.03
C HIS A 478 12.45 -39.91 41.90
N ALA A 479 11.83 -40.43 40.83
CA ALA A 479 10.39 -40.54 40.75
C ALA A 479 9.90 -41.63 41.75
N PRO A 480 8.78 -41.40 42.46
CA PRO A 480 8.27 -42.39 43.41
C PRO A 480 7.66 -43.58 42.66
N TYR A 481 8.08 -44.78 43.04
CA TYR A 481 7.54 -46.06 42.58
C TYR A 481 6.09 -46.22 43.06
N PHE A 482 5.14 -46.39 42.13
CA PHE A 482 3.76 -46.81 42.43
C PHE A 482 3.65 -48.33 42.26
N PRO A 483 3.28 -49.10 43.31
CA PRO A 483 2.86 -50.47 43.14
C PRO A 483 1.33 -50.50 42.94
N GLY A 484 0.87 -51.14 41.87
CA GLY A 484 -0.55 -51.39 41.60
C GLY A 484 -0.91 -51.20 40.14
#